data_AF-G4U1K8-F1
#
_entry.id   AF-G4U1K8-F1
#
_cell.length_a   1.000
_cell.length_b   1.000
_cell.length_c   1.000
_cell.angle_alpha   90.00
_cell.angle_beta   90.00
_cell.angle_gamma   90.00
#
_symmetry.space_group_name_H-M   'P 1'
#
loop_
_entity.id
_entity.type
_entity.pdbx_description
1 polymer ?
#
loop_
_entity_poly.entity_id
_entity_poly.type
_entity_poly.pdbx_seq_one_letter_code
_entity_poly.pdbx_strand_id
1 'polypeptide(L)'
;MIFWIKRYLEERYRTGSLGRLEREECDEIIMIGGGTGVTAFTQILHEAFFPSRPVTTSVNARTHFTLLHCHRTPSQLPPSEITNDFAQYKETDGHRFTEKAYVDDLDSDVDDPPRGVTHGLIDKKELEKVLLQRGILKRESGGIWSTDKVVRNPEKKVKVLVCGPEGLNVSMAGPRPKPNALPQIGGILGELGFEPSQIIRL
;
A
#
# COMPACT_ATOMS: atom_id res chain seq x y z
N MET A 1 -14.09 19.49 3.20
CA MET A 1 -12.96 18.52 3.31
C MET A 1 -12.67 17.80 1.99
N ILE A 2 -13.70 17.45 1.19
CA ILE A 2 -13.58 16.80 -0.14
C ILE A 2 -12.81 17.66 -1.19
N PHE A 3 -12.87 18.99 -1.09
CA PHE A 3 -12.29 19.90 -2.08
C PHE A 3 -10.75 19.91 -2.11
N TRP A 4 -10.09 19.68 -0.97
CA TRP A 4 -8.62 19.70 -0.88
C TRP A 4 -8.00 18.42 -1.44
N ILE A 5 -8.65 17.28 -1.22
CA ILE A 5 -8.23 15.97 -1.73
C ILE A 5 -8.44 15.88 -3.24
N LYS A 6 -9.58 16.39 -3.75
CA LYS A 6 -9.84 16.46 -5.18
C LYS A 6 -8.81 17.34 -5.90
N ARG A 7 -8.45 18.48 -5.30
CA ARG A 7 -7.39 19.34 -5.82
C ARG A 7 -6.01 18.68 -5.72
N TYR A 8 -5.68 17.98 -4.63
CA TYR A 8 -4.43 17.22 -4.50
C TYR A 8 -4.29 16.13 -5.57
N LEU A 9 -5.37 15.40 -5.84
CA LEU A 9 -5.43 14.38 -6.87
C LEU A 9 -5.41 14.97 -8.27
N GLU A 10 -6.15 16.06 -8.55
CA GLU A 10 -6.12 16.79 -9.82
C GLU A 10 -4.75 17.41 -10.10
N GLU A 11 -4.10 17.96 -9.09
CA GLU A 11 -2.77 18.56 -9.17
C GLU A 11 -1.71 17.45 -9.40
N ARG A 12 -1.86 16.26 -8.78
CA ARG A 12 -1.03 15.05 -9.04
C ARG A 12 -1.33 14.33 -10.36
N TYR A 13 -2.56 14.45 -10.87
CA TYR A 13 -2.96 14.05 -12.23
C TYR A 13 -2.26 14.95 -13.25
N ARG A 14 -2.27 16.26 -12.98
CA ARG A 14 -1.66 17.30 -13.81
C ARG A 14 -0.13 17.26 -13.77
N THR A 15 0.48 16.88 -12.63
CA THR A 15 1.93 16.61 -12.51
C THR A 15 2.33 15.19 -12.92
N GLY A 16 1.43 14.37 -13.48
CA GLY A 16 1.74 13.12 -14.17
C GLY A 16 2.00 11.89 -13.29
N SER A 17 1.92 12.01 -11.96
CA SER A 17 2.17 10.89 -11.04
C SER A 17 1.05 9.86 -10.97
N LEU A 18 -0.22 10.31 -10.98
CA LEU A 18 -1.39 9.40 -11.05
C LEU A 18 -1.61 8.93 -12.50
N GLY A 19 -1.43 9.83 -13.48
CA GLY A 19 -1.45 9.47 -14.90
C GLY A 19 -0.35 8.49 -15.35
N ARG A 20 0.65 8.22 -14.48
CA ARG A 20 1.65 7.17 -14.70
C ARG A 20 1.18 5.79 -14.26
N LEU A 21 0.31 5.70 -13.25
CA LEU A 21 -0.41 4.45 -12.92
C LEU A 21 -1.34 4.04 -14.07
N GLU A 22 -1.84 5.01 -14.83
CA GLU A 22 -2.77 4.81 -15.96
C GLU A 22 -2.12 4.26 -17.24
N ARG A 23 -0.79 4.33 -17.37
CA ARG A 23 -0.07 3.90 -18.58
C ARG A 23 0.79 2.66 -18.39
N GLU A 24 0.98 2.20 -17.17
CA GLU A 24 1.83 1.05 -16.85
C GLU A 24 0.95 -0.10 -16.35
N GLU A 25 0.85 -1.18 -17.12
CA GLU A 25 0.23 -2.43 -16.66
C GLU A 25 0.95 -2.91 -15.38
N CYS A 26 0.27 -2.89 -14.24
CA CYS A 26 0.80 -3.35 -12.97
C CYS A 26 0.08 -4.65 -12.57
N ASP A 27 0.83 -5.64 -12.08
CA ASP A 27 0.26 -6.85 -11.52
C ASP A 27 -0.22 -6.61 -10.08
N GLU A 28 0.51 -5.78 -9.34
CA GLU A 28 0.30 -5.54 -7.92
C GLU A 28 0.39 -4.05 -7.59
N ILE A 29 -0.60 -3.57 -6.84
CA ILE A 29 -0.59 -2.25 -6.21
C ILE A 29 -0.64 -2.44 -4.70
N ILE A 30 0.43 -2.05 -4.02
CA ILE A 30 0.54 -2.10 -2.56
C ILE A 30 0.29 -0.69 -2.02
N MET A 31 -0.66 -0.53 -1.11
CA MET A 31 -1.03 0.73 -0.47
C MET A 31 -0.71 0.64 1.00
N ILE A 32 0.16 1.51 1.51
CA ILE A 32 0.59 1.55 2.92
C ILE A 32 0.10 2.86 3.53
N GLY A 33 -0.90 2.77 4.40
CA GLY A 33 -1.60 3.90 5.00
C GLY A 33 -1.39 4.03 6.49
N GLY A 34 -1.14 5.23 6.99
CA GLY A 34 -1.15 5.52 8.43
C GLY A 34 -2.20 6.55 8.81
N GLY A 35 -3.04 6.25 9.80
CA GLY A 35 -4.10 7.13 10.29
C GLY A 35 -5.06 7.54 9.16
N THR A 36 -5.20 8.84 8.93
CA THR A 36 -6.07 9.39 7.86
C THR A 36 -5.57 9.09 6.44
N GLY A 37 -4.35 8.57 6.28
CA GLY A 37 -3.80 8.17 4.98
C GLY A 37 -4.62 7.08 4.28
N VAL A 38 -5.40 6.29 5.03
CA VAL A 38 -6.33 5.28 4.48
C VAL A 38 -7.36 5.90 3.54
N THR A 39 -7.84 7.11 3.84
CA THR A 39 -8.87 7.78 3.04
C THR A 39 -8.39 8.13 1.63
N ALA A 40 -7.09 8.33 1.42
CA ALA A 40 -6.56 8.52 0.07
C ALA A 40 -6.70 7.25 -0.78
N PHE A 41 -6.59 6.08 -0.15
CA PHE A 41 -6.66 4.79 -0.83
C PHE A 41 -8.09 4.30 -1.07
N THR A 42 -9.04 4.67 -0.21
CA THR A 42 -10.46 4.32 -0.43
C THR A 42 -10.96 4.87 -1.76
N GLN A 43 -10.54 6.09 -2.15
CA GLN A 43 -10.91 6.69 -3.43
C GLN A 43 -10.32 5.93 -4.62
N ILE A 44 -9.06 5.52 -4.52
CA ILE A 44 -8.39 4.73 -5.57
C ILE A 44 -9.07 3.37 -5.73
N LEU A 45 -9.38 2.70 -4.62
CA LEU A 45 -10.09 1.43 -4.62
C LEU A 45 -11.51 1.58 -5.18
N HIS A 46 -12.26 2.60 -4.77
CA HIS A 46 -13.62 2.80 -5.26
C HIS A 46 -13.66 2.97 -6.78
N GLU A 47 -12.77 3.77 -7.37
CA GLU A 47 -12.69 3.91 -8.83
C GLU A 47 -12.26 2.61 -9.52
N ALA A 48 -11.38 1.82 -8.88
CA ALA A 48 -10.89 0.56 -9.46
C ALA A 48 -11.94 -0.57 -9.45
N PHE A 49 -12.82 -0.62 -8.46
CA PHE A 49 -13.84 -1.67 -8.30
C PHE A 49 -15.23 -1.24 -8.80
N PHE A 50 -15.56 0.05 -8.75
CA PHE A 50 -16.84 0.61 -9.17
C PHE A 50 -16.66 1.79 -10.13
N PRO A 51 -16.10 1.56 -11.34
CA PRO A 51 -15.86 2.63 -12.30
C PRO A 51 -17.19 3.28 -12.71
N SER A 52 -17.34 4.57 -12.41
CA SER A 52 -18.57 5.33 -12.69
C SER A 52 -18.72 5.74 -14.17
N ARG A 53 -17.73 5.41 -15.01
CA ARG A 53 -17.71 5.69 -16.45
C ARG A 53 -17.20 4.47 -17.22
N PRO A 54 -17.56 4.28 -18.50
CA PRO A 54 -16.86 3.35 -19.38
C PRO A 54 -15.46 3.92 -19.61
N VAL A 55 -14.55 3.55 -18.72
CA VAL A 55 -13.23 4.13 -18.62
C VAL A 55 -12.32 3.53 -19.70
N THR A 56 -11.80 4.39 -20.57
CA THR A 56 -10.71 4.10 -21.53
C THR A 56 -9.33 3.98 -20.86
N THR A 57 -9.26 4.12 -19.53
CA THR A 57 -8.04 4.02 -18.71
C THR A 57 -8.04 2.73 -17.90
N SER A 58 -7.49 1.67 -18.48
CA SER A 58 -7.43 0.35 -17.84
C SER A 58 -6.37 0.33 -16.75
N VAL A 59 -6.73 0.60 -15.48
CA VAL A 59 -6.09 -0.20 -14.43
C VAL A 59 -6.47 -1.63 -14.77
N ASN A 60 -5.46 -2.46 -15.04
CA ASN A 60 -5.68 -3.80 -15.57
C ASN A 60 -6.73 -4.53 -14.70
N ALA A 61 -7.74 -5.13 -15.33
CA ALA A 61 -8.75 -5.92 -14.64
C ALA A 61 -8.15 -7.11 -13.87
N ARG A 62 -6.86 -7.39 -14.05
CA ARG A 62 -6.08 -8.39 -13.31
C ARG A 62 -5.20 -7.82 -12.20
N THR A 63 -5.09 -6.49 -12.08
CA THR A 63 -4.32 -5.86 -11.01
C THR A 63 -4.90 -6.28 -9.67
N HIS A 64 -4.03 -6.77 -8.78
CA HIS A 64 -4.36 -7.04 -7.40
C HIS A 64 -3.95 -5.85 -6.52
N PHE A 65 -4.82 -5.51 -5.57
CA PHE A 65 -4.63 -4.42 -4.62
C PHE A 65 -4.39 -5.01 -3.22
N THR A 66 -3.32 -4.56 -2.57
CA THR A 66 -3.07 -4.86 -1.16
C THR A 66 -3.10 -3.57 -0.36
N LEU A 67 -4.05 -3.42 0.55
CA LEU A 67 -4.10 -2.32 1.50
C LEU A 67 -3.55 -2.77 2.85
N LEU A 68 -2.43 -2.19 3.27
CA LEU A 68 -1.87 -2.29 4.61
C LEU A 68 -2.15 -0.96 5.32
N HIS A 69 -2.88 -0.97 6.42
CA HIS A 69 -3.14 0.27 7.14
C HIS A 69 -2.91 0.16 8.64
N CYS A 70 -2.22 1.13 9.21
CA CYS A 70 -1.91 1.22 10.63
C CYS A 70 -2.63 2.38 11.32
N HIS A 71 -3.04 2.12 12.57
CA HIS A 71 -3.73 3.05 13.46
C HIS A 71 -3.14 2.93 14.87
N ARG A 72 -3.34 3.93 15.74
CA ARG A 72 -2.77 3.85 17.08
C ARG A 72 -3.50 2.82 17.95
N THR A 73 -4.83 2.83 17.90
CA THR A 73 -5.69 1.95 18.69
C THR A 73 -6.84 1.42 17.83
N PRO A 74 -7.53 0.32 18.22
CA PRO A 74 -8.71 -0.19 17.53
C PRO A 74 -9.82 0.86 17.37
N SER A 75 -10.03 1.69 18.40
CA SER A 75 -10.99 2.80 18.37
C SER A 75 -10.73 3.85 17.27
N GLN A 76 -9.54 3.86 16.65
CA GLN A 76 -9.17 4.75 15.55
C GLN A 76 -9.28 4.10 14.16
N LEU A 77 -9.69 2.83 14.09
CA LEU A 77 -9.93 2.17 12.81
C LEU A 77 -10.94 2.95 11.97
N PRO A 78 -10.90 2.80 10.63
CA PRO A 78 -11.85 3.47 9.77
C PRO A 78 -13.29 3.14 10.19
N PRO A 79 -14.22 4.10 10.10
CA PRO A 79 -15.60 3.87 10.47
C PRO A 79 -16.25 2.83 9.56
N SER A 80 -17.38 2.28 10.00
CA SER A 80 -17.99 1.10 9.38
C SER A 80 -18.34 1.32 7.90
N GLU A 81 -18.66 2.55 7.49
CA GLU A 81 -18.93 2.88 6.09
C GLU A 81 -17.72 2.56 5.19
N ILE A 82 -16.50 2.87 5.63
CA ILE A 82 -15.28 2.57 4.88
C ILE A 82 -14.97 1.07 4.92
N THR A 83 -15.13 0.42 6.08
CA THR A 83 -14.85 -1.02 6.18
C THR A 83 -15.90 -1.86 5.42
N ASN A 84 -17.12 -1.35 5.27
CA ASN A 84 -18.16 -1.98 4.45
C ASN A 84 -17.79 -1.93 2.97
N ASP A 85 -17.23 -0.82 2.48
CA ASP A 85 -16.68 -0.75 1.12
C ASP A 85 -15.58 -1.81 0.92
N PHE A 86 -14.69 -2.00 1.90
CA PHE A 86 -13.67 -3.04 1.86
C PHE A 86 -14.25 -4.45 1.81
N ALA A 87 -15.31 -4.71 2.58
CA ALA A 87 -16.04 -5.98 2.51
C ALA A 87 -16.66 -6.18 1.11
N GLN A 88 -17.30 -5.14 0.55
CA GLN A 88 -17.86 -5.19 -0.80
C GLN A 88 -16.80 -5.43 -1.88
N TYR A 89 -15.61 -4.84 -1.77
CA TYR A 89 -14.50 -5.13 -2.69
C TYR A 89 -14.08 -6.60 -2.62
N LYS A 90 -14.00 -7.18 -1.41
CA LYS A 90 -13.68 -8.60 -1.21
C LYS A 90 -14.79 -9.52 -1.73
N GLU A 91 -16.05 -9.12 -1.66
CA GLU A 91 -17.18 -9.91 -2.16
C GLU A 91 -17.29 -9.82 -3.69
N THR A 92 -17.12 -8.63 -4.24
CA THR A 92 -17.20 -8.38 -5.69
C THR A 92 -16.09 -9.11 -6.42
N ASP A 93 -14.88 -9.02 -5.90
CA ASP A 93 -13.70 -9.56 -6.56
C ASP A 93 -12.58 -9.88 -5.55
N GLY A 94 -12.86 -10.84 -4.67
CA GLY A 94 -11.98 -11.21 -3.55
C GLY A 94 -10.61 -11.74 -3.95
N HIS A 95 -10.41 -12.12 -5.21
CA HIS A 95 -9.08 -12.51 -5.70
C HIS A 95 -8.19 -11.33 -6.07
N ARG A 96 -8.75 -10.10 -6.12
CA ARG A 96 -8.07 -8.85 -6.47
C ARG A 96 -7.88 -7.89 -5.32
N PHE A 97 -8.37 -8.19 -4.12
CA PHE A 97 -8.20 -7.30 -2.97
C PHE A 97 -7.77 -8.04 -1.70
N THR A 98 -6.67 -7.60 -1.11
CA THR A 98 -6.21 -7.99 0.22
C THR A 98 -6.17 -6.76 1.12
N GLU A 99 -6.74 -6.87 2.32
CA GLU A 99 -6.68 -5.84 3.36
C GLU A 99 -6.00 -6.43 4.60
N LYS A 100 -5.10 -5.67 5.22
CA LYS A 100 -4.56 -5.96 6.55
C LYS A 100 -4.54 -4.68 7.40
N ALA A 101 -5.21 -4.74 8.54
CA ALA A 101 -5.24 -3.70 9.55
C ALA A 101 -4.19 -3.97 10.63
N TYR A 102 -3.50 -2.91 11.07
CA TYR A 102 -2.50 -2.93 12.13
C TYR A 102 -2.84 -1.89 13.20
N VAL A 103 -2.63 -2.22 14.48
CA VAL A 103 -2.79 -1.28 15.60
C VAL A 103 -1.54 -1.29 16.49
N ASP A 104 -1.10 -0.11 16.92
CA ASP A 104 0.12 0.02 17.74
C ASP A 104 -0.12 -0.43 19.19
N ASP A 105 -1.24 -0.01 19.76
CA ASP A 105 -1.69 -0.28 21.13
C ASP A 105 -3.10 -0.88 21.11
N LEU A 106 -3.46 -1.59 22.18
CA LEU A 106 -4.85 -2.00 22.44
C LEU A 106 -5.54 -0.95 23.32
N ASP A 107 -6.86 -0.80 23.16
CA ASP A 107 -7.64 0.01 24.10
C ASP A 107 -7.57 -0.64 25.50
N SER A 108 -7.47 0.17 26.56
CA SER A 108 -7.09 -0.23 27.93
C SER A 108 -7.88 -1.39 28.56
N ASP A 109 -9.04 -1.72 27.99
CA ASP A 109 -9.97 -2.72 28.48
C ASP A 109 -10.01 -4.00 27.61
N VAL A 110 -9.09 -4.15 26.64
CA VAL A 110 -9.10 -5.25 25.68
C VAL A 110 -7.72 -5.91 25.59
N ASP A 111 -7.63 -7.20 25.95
CA ASP A 111 -6.38 -7.98 25.91
C ASP A 111 -6.02 -8.47 24.49
N ASP A 112 -7.01 -8.56 23.58
CA ASP A 112 -6.85 -9.07 22.22
C ASP A 112 -7.31 -8.06 21.15
N PRO A 113 -6.59 -7.92 20.02
CA PRO A 113 -7.06 -7.07 18.92
C PRO A 113 -8.36 -7.62 18.30
N PRO A 114 -9.22 -6.75 17.74
CA PRO A 114 -10.41 -7.19 17.02
C PRO A 114 -10.07 -8.19 15.91
N ARG A 115 -11.03 -9.07 15.57
CA ARG A 115 -10.85 -10.06 14.51
C ARG A 115 -10.43 -9.39 13.19
N GLY A 116 -9.33 -9.86 12.61
CA GLY A 116 -8.79 -9.32 11.36
C GLY A 116 -7.84 -8.13 11.53
N VAL A 117 -7.57 -7.72 12.77
CA VAL A 117 -6.60 -6.68 13.13
C VAL A 117 -5.36 -7.34 13.72
N THR A 118 -4.18 -6.89 13.26
CA THR A 118 -2.89 -7.33 13.78
C THR A 118 -2.38 -6.31 14.79
N HIS A 119 -2.00 -6.75 15.98
CA HIS A 119 -1.33 -5.88 16.95
C HIS A 119 0.16 -5.77 16.60
N GLY A 120 0.67 -4.54 16.53
CA GLY A 120 2.04 -4.19 16.19
C GLY A 120 2.17 -3.31 14.94
N LEU A 121 3.40 -2.86 14.71
CA LEU A 121 3.75 -2.01 13.58
C LEU A 121 3.88 -2.81 12.28
N ILE A 122 3.71 -2.12 11.15
CA ILE A 122 4.13 -2.64 9.84
C ILE A 122 5.66 -2.57 9.78
N ASP A 123 6.32 -3.62 10.22
CA ASP A 123 7.78 -3.74 10.16
C ASP A 123 8.25 -4.44 8.88
N LYS A 124 9.57 -4.59 8.74
CA LYS A 124 10.17 -5.27 7.60
C LYS A 124 9.71 -6.72 7.46
N LYS A 125 9.57 -7.45 8.56
CA LYS A 125 9.23 -8.88 8.54
C LYS A 125 7.79 -9.07 8.06
N GLU A 126 6.87 -8.24 8.55
CA GLU A 126 5.47 -8.27 8.13
C GLU A 126 5.31 -7.83 6.67
N LEU A 127 6.02 -6.78 6.24
CA LEU A 127 5.99 -6.38 4.83
C LEU A 127 6.58 -7.47 3.93
N GLU A 128 7.73 -8.05 4.29
CA GLU A 128 8.35 -9.14 3.55
C GLU A 128 7.42 -10.36 3.42
N LYS A 129 6.74 -10.74 4.51
CA LYS A 129 5.74 -11.81 4.53
C LYS A 129 4.60 -11.53 3.56
N VAL A 130 4.04 -10.31 3.57
CA VAL A 130 3.00 -9.90 2.61
C VAL A 130 3.51 -10.02 1.18
N LEU A 131 4.69 -9.47 0.90
CA LEU A 131 5.23 -9.44 -0.46
C LEU A 131 5.62 -10.84 -0.98
N LEU A 132 6.06 -11.74 -0.10
CA LEU A 132 6.28 -13.16 -0.41
C LEU A 132 4.96 -13.87 -0.74
N GLN A 133 3.91 -13.65 0.06
CA GLN A 133 2.58 -14.21 -0.19
C GLN A 133 2.01 -13.78 -1.55
N ARG A 134 2.34 -12.55 -2.00
CA ARG A 134 1.95 -12.02 -3.31
C ARG A 134 2.88 -12.42 -4.45
N GLY A 135 3.98 -13.12 -4.17
CA GLY A 135 5.00 -13.48 -5.16
C GLY A 135 5.79 -12.28 -5.71
N ILE A 136 5.70 -11.12 -5.06
CA ILE A 136 6.49 -9.91 -5.36
C ILE A 136 7.92 -10.12 -4.88
N LEU A 137 8.10 -10.81 -3.77
CA LEU A 137 9.38 -11.37 -3.35
C LEU A 137 9.38 -12.88 -3.59
N LYS A 138 10.56 -13.45 -3.80
CA LYS A 138 10.79 -14.89 -3.86
C LYS A 138 11.97 -15.25 -2.96
N ARG A 139 11.94 -16.48 -2.43
CA ARG A 139 13.09 -17.08 -1.77
C ARG A 139 13.96 -17.73 -2.83
N GLU A 140 15.20 -17.29 -2.92
CA GLU A 140 16.23 -17.99 -3.67
C GLU A 140 17.02 -18.85 -2.70
N SER A 141 16.99 -20.16 -2.93
CA SER A 141 17.78 -21.09 -2.15
C SER A 141 19.25 -20.73 -2.30
N GLY A 142 19.88 -20.39 -1.17
CA GLY A 142 21.33 -20.38 -1.13
C GLY A 142 21.82 -21.80 -1.43
N GLY A 143 22.94 -21.94 -2.13
CA GLY A 143 23.55 -23.27 -2.31
C GLY A 143 23.82 -23.94 -0.96
N ILE A 144 24.41 -25.15 -0.99
CA ILE A 144 24.67 -26.02 0.18
C ILE A 144 25.30 -25.32 1.41
N TRP A 145 25.91 -24.14 1.24
CA TRP A 145 26.59 -23.36 2.28
C TRP A 145 26.00 -21.96 2.56
N SER A 146 24.89 -21.57 1.94
CA SER A 146 24.36 -20.21 2.02
C SER A 146 22.93 -20.18 2.53
N THR A 147 22.62 -19.22 3.41
CA THR A 147 21.26 -18.95 3.87
C THR A 147 20.37 -18.52 2.70
N ASP A 148 19.10 -18.96 2.73
CA ASP A 148 18.07 -18.50 1.78
C ASP A 148 18.03 -16.98 1.74
N LYS A 149 18.06 -16.41 0.53
CA LYS A 149 17.99 -14.98 0.31
C LYS A 149 16.60 -14.62 -0.21
N VAL A 150 16.01 -13.57 0.35
CA VAL A 150 14.78 -13.00 -0.19
C VAL A 150 15.13 -11.91 -1.19
N VAL A 151 14.60 -12.03 -2.41
CA VAL A 151 14.88 -11.10 -3.52
C VAL A 151 13.59 -10.71 -4.24
N ARG A 152 13.62 -9.58 -4.96
CA ARG A 152 12.52 -9.16 -5.85
C ARG A 152 12.31 -10.18 -6.96
N ASN A 153 11.04 -10.49 -7.20
CA ASN A 153 10.62 -11.16 -8.42
C ASN A 153 10.54 -10.14 -9.57
N PRO A 154 11.44 -10.19 -10.57
CA PRO A 154 11.46 -9.22 -11.67
C PRO A 154 10.25 -9.38 -12.61
N GLU A 155 9.57 -10.52 -12.60
CA GLU A 155 8.39 -10.78 -13.43
C GLU A 155 7.15 -10.04 -12.92
N LYS A 156 7.16 -9.60 -11.65
CA LYS A 156 6.05 -8.86 -11.04
C LYS A 156 6.25 -7.36 -11.16
N LYS A 157 5.39 -6.72 -11.96
CA LYS A 157 5.27 -5.27 -12.06
C LYS A 157 4.47 -4.75 -10.88
N VAL A 158 5.14 -3.99 -10.01
CA VAL A 158 4.57 -3.52 -8.74
C VAL A 158 4.67 -2.01 -8.61
N LYS A 159 3.63 -1.42 -8.03
CA LYS A 159 3.64 -0.05 -7.50
C LYS A 159 3.31 -0.06 -6.03
N VAL A 160 4.03 0.75 -5.26
CA VAL A 160 3.79 0.92 -3.83
C VAL A 160 3.42 2.38 -3.58
N LEU A 161 2.26 2.61 -3.00
CA LEU A 161 1.80 3.91 -2.57
C LEU A 161 1.95 4.00 -1.05
N VAL A 162 2.55 5.07 -0.56
CA VAL A 162 2.74 5.32 0.88
C VAL A 162 2.08 6.64 1.23
N CYS A 163 1.15 6.62 2.18
CA CYS A 163 0.45 7.81 2.66
C CYS A 163 0.32 7.78 4.18
N GLY A 164 0.61 8.88 4.85
CA GLY A 164 0.49 8.95 6.31
C GLY A 164 1.51 9.90 6.93
N PRO A 165 1.69 9.84 8.26
CA PRO A 165 2.61 10.72 8.98
C PRO A 165 4.05 10.56 8.46
N GLU A 166 4.87 11.60 8.66
CA GLU A 166 6.25 11.62 8.17
C GLU A 166 7.06 10.42 8.70
N GLY A 167 6.84 10.02 9.95
CA GLY A 167 7.49 8.83 10.53
C GLY A 167 7.22 7.55 9.74
N LEU A 168 5.99 7.35 9.25
CA LEU A 168 5.65 6.20 8.39
C LEU A 168 6.37 6.31 7.04
N ASN A 169 6.34 7.49 6.41
CA ASN A 169 7.01 7.72 5.13
C ASN A 169 8.53 7.47 5.23
N VAL A 170 9.17 7.94 6.29
CA VAL A 170 10.61 7.76 6.53
C VAL A 170 10.93 6.29 6.81
N SER A 171 10.13 5.60 7.62
CA SER A 171 10.33 4.18 7.91
C SER A 171 10.19 3.32 6.65
N MET A 172 9.14 3.57 5.86
CA MET A 172 8.84 2.77 4.67
C MET A 172 9.77 3.07 3.51
N ALA A 173 10.02 4.35 3.23
CA ALA A 173 10.63 4.80 1.99
C ALA A 173 11.88 5.66 2.21
N GLY A 174 12.31 5.89 3.45
CA GLY A 174 13.41 6.81 3.76
C GLY A 174 12.99 8.29 3.71
N PRO A 175 13.88 9.19 4.15
CA PRO A 175 13.62 10.63 4.17
C PRO A 175 13.33 11.16 2.77
N ARG A 176 12.44 12.16 2.69
CA ARG A 176 12.18 12.82 1.41
C ARG A 176 13.47 13.45 0.87
N PRO A 177 13.79 13.26 -0.42
CA PRO A 177 14.97 13.86 -1.02
C PRO A 177 14.87 15.39 -0.96
N LYS A 178 16.03 16.06 -0.82
CA LYS A 178 16.11 17.52 -0.89
C LYS A 178 15.64 18.01 -2.26
N PRO A 179 15.17 19.27 -2.38
CA PRO A 179 14.89 19.87 -3.68
C PRO A 179 16.09 19.69 -4.63
N ASN A 180 15.82 19.23 -5.85
CA ASN A 180 16.81 18.94 -6.91
C ASN A 180 17.75 17.73 -6.69
N ALA A 181 17.54 16.95 -5.62
CA ALA A 181 18.24 15.67 -5.48
C ALA A 181 17.61 14.58 -6.36
N LEU A 182 18.41 13.62 -6.81
CA LEU A 182 17.91 12.44 -7.51
C LEU A 182 16.89 11.69 -6.63
N PRO A 183 15.86 11.05 -7.23
CA PRO A 183 14.94 10.21 -6.47
C PRO A 183 15.72 9.11 -5.74
N GLN A 184 15.63 9.11 -4.42
CA GLN A 184 16.22 8.09 -3.58
C GLN A 184 15.11 7.40 -2.79
N ILE A 185 15.27 6.08 -2.68
CA ILE A 185 14.45 5.22 -1.85
C ILE A 185 15.36 4.63 -0.77
N GLY A 186 14.91 4.73 0.47
CA GLY A 186 15.55 4.10 1.62
C GLY A 186 14.48 3.39 2.45
N GLY A 187 14.74 3.26 3.75
CA GLY A 187 13.82 2.56 4.65
C GLY A 187 13.62 1.11 4.23
N ILE A 188 12.52 0.54 4.70
CA ILE A 188 12.20 -0.89 4.47
C ILE A 188 12.10 -1.20 2.97
N LEU A 189 11.46 -0.35 2.16
CA LEU A 189 11.27 -0.60 0.74
C LEU A 189 12.60 -0.54 -0.03
N GLY A 190 13.50 0.36 0.34
CA GLY A 190 14.86 0.40 -0.23
C GLY A 190 15.66 -0.86 0.13
N GLU A 191 15.59 -1.32 1.38
CA GLU A 191 16.24 -2.56 1.82
C GLU A 191 15.70 -3.82 1.12
N LEU A 192 14.42 -3.81 0.74
CA LEU A 192 13.78 -4.89 -0.01
C LEU A 192 14.02 -4.80 -1.53
N GLY A 193 14.82 -3.83 -1.99
CA GLY A 193 15.24 -3.70 -3.39
C GLY A 193 14.18 -3.11 -4.32
N PHE A 194 13.27 -2.29 -3.79
CA PHE A 194 12.36 -1.51 -4.64
C PHE A 194 13.09 -0.32 -5.26
N GLU A 195 12.69 0.04 -6.48
CA GLU A 195 13.23 1.18 -7.20
C GLU A 195 12.41 2.46 -6.92
N PRO A 196 13.01 3.66 -6.94
CA PRO A 196 12.26 4.91 -6.73
C PRO A 196 11.07 5.11 -7.67
N SER A 197 11.16 4.57 -8.90
CA SER A 197 10.08 4.63 -9.90
C SER A 197 8.86 3.75 -9.55
N GLN A 198 9.01 2.80 -8.63
CA GLN A 198 7.95 1.92 -8.15
C GLN A 198 7.20 2.52 -6.97
N ILE A 199 7.73 3.59 -6.35
CA ILE A 199 7.21 4.15 -5.10
C ILE A 199 6.55 5.51 -5.33
N ILE A 200 5.33 5.67 -4.83
CA ILE A 200 4.58 6.92 -4.88
C ILE A 200 4.26 7.34 -3.44
N ARG A 201 4.80 8.48 -3.01
CA ARG A 201 4.48 9.07 -1.70
C ARG A 201 3.32 10.05 -1.86
N LEU A 202 2.25 9.89 -1.08
CA LEU A 202 1.07 10.76 -1.05
C LEU A 202 1.07 11.63 0.20
#